data_AF-A0A840D123-F1
#
_entry.id   AF-A0A840D123-F1
#
_cell.length_a   1.000
_cell.length_b   1.000
_cell.length_c   1.000
_cell.angle_alpha   90.00
_cell.angle_beta   90.00
_cell.angle_gamma   90.00
#
_symmetry.space_group_name_H-M   'P 1'
#
loop_
_entity.id
_entity.type
_entity.pdbx_description
1 polymer ?
#
loop_
_entity_poly.entity_id
_entity_poly.type
_entity_poly.pdbx_seq_one_letter_code
_entity_poly.pdbx_strand_id
1 'polypeptide(L)'
;MINCSFIPDDCDFDASLVDSMPAITCAGQNRVAKVAKEIISKEYCSTENQYYYGLKFHALAFRRKRRIPFPESITCTPADDYNLTIFKQNWGNTIANRKRTQNIQMLIPVKAIKGQPEQEKQMNKVYNVLFSTAVFKVRQPIENSSIG
;
A
#
# COMPACT_ATOMS: atom_id res chain seq x y z
N MET A 1 15.61 -10.66 -18.69
CA MET A 1 15.15 -9.27 -18.43
C MET A 1 14.04 -8.96 -19.41
N ILE A 2 12.80 -8.87 -18.96
CA ILE A 2 11.71 -8.37 -19.80
C ILE A 2 11.83 -6.84 -19.77
N ASN A 3 12.44 -6.28 -20.80
CA ASN A 3 12.55 -4.84 -20.99
C ASN A 3 11.32 -4.37 -21.76
N CYS A 4 10.18 -4.33 -21.08
CA CYS A 4 8.97 -3.71 -21.62
C CYS A 4 8.95 -2.25 -21.15
N SER A 5 9.45 -1.34 -21.98
CA SER A 5 9.33 0.11 -21.80
C SER A 5 7.92 0.62 -22.07
N PHE A 6 6.90 -0.23 -21.91
CA PHE A 6 5.51 0.14 -22.10
C PHE A 6 5.05 0.91 -20.88
N ILE A 7 4.75 2.19 -21.06
CA ILE A 7 4.06 3.02 -20.08
C ILE A 7 2.82 3.58 -20.80
N PRO A 8 1.61 3.39 -20.25
CA PRO A 8 0.41 3.96 -20.83
C PRO A 8 0.45 5.50 -20.86
N ASP A 9 -0.02 6.11 -21.95
CA ASP A 9 -0.06 7.57 -22.12
C ASP A 9 -0.97 8.28 -21.12
N ASP A 10 -1.91 7.55 -20.48
CA ASP A 10 -2.83 8.08 -19.48
C ASP A 10 -2.30 8.04 -18.04
N CYS A 11 -0.99 7.82 -17.87
CA CYS A 11 -0.33 7.92 -16.57
C CYS A 11 -0.15 9.39 -16.15
N ASP A 12 -0.59 9.70 -14.94
CA ASP A 12 -0.36 10.96 -14.26
C ASP A 12 0.96 10.84 -13.47
N PHE A 13 1.99 11.53 -13.96
CA PHE A 13 3.34 11.52 -13.38
C PHE A 13 3.50 12.51 -12.22
N ASP A 14 2.52 13.41 -12.01
CA ASP A 14 2.54 14.40 -10.94
C ASP A 14 2.13 13.78 -9.58
N ALA A 15 1.66 12.54 -9.60
CA ALA A 15 1.28 11.78 -8.42
C ALA A 15 1.95 10.40 -8.40
N SER A 16 2.70 10.11 -7.33
CA SER A 16 3.20 8.77 -7.04
C SER A 16 2.35 8.10 -5.97
N LEU A 17 1.82 6.93 -6.27
CA LEU A 17 1.02 6.10 -5.37
C LEU A 17 1.88 4.96 -4.84
N VAL A 18 1.76 4.69 -3.54
CA VAL A 18 2.42 3.54 -2.91
C VAL A 18 1.38 2.73 -2.16
N ASP A 19 1.30 1.44 -2.47
CA ASP A 19 0.33 0.54 -1.85
C ASP A 19 0.89 -0.85 -1.56
N SER A 20 0.20 -1.56 -0.67
CA SER A 20 0.52 -2.95 -0.32
C SER A 20 -0.70 -3.84 -0.51
N MET A 21 -0.54 -5.00 -1.14
CA MET A 21 -1.58 -6.00 -1.31
C MET A 21 -1.13 -7.34 -0.74
N PRO A 22 -1.84 -7.94 0.23
CA PRO A 22 -1.48 -9.25 0.77
C PRO A 22 -1.79 -10.36 -0.24
N ALA A 23 -0.93 -11.37 -0.30
CA ALA A 23 -1.16 -12.63 -0.99
C ALA A 23 -1.23 -13.75 0.04
N ILE A 24 -2.45 -14.19 0.33
CA ILE A 24 -2.74 -15.15 1.41
C ILE A 24 -2.61 -16.57 0.87
N THR A 25 -1.79 -17.39 1.52
CA THR A 25 -1.64 -18.82 1.21
C THR A 25 -2.46 -19.69 2.15
N CYS A 26 -2.69 -19.23 3.38
CA CYS A 26 -3.51 -19.92 4.38
C CYS A 26 -4.07 -18.92 5.39
N ALA A 27 -5.31 -19.10 5.85
CA ALA A 27 -5.94 -18.26 6.87
C ALA A 27 -6.54 -19.09 8.02
N GLY A 28 -6.39 -18.61 9.25
CA GLY A 28 -6.94 -19.17 10.48
C GLY A 28 -5.95 -19.17 11.63
N GLN A 29 -6.46 -18.99 12.86
CA GLN A 29 -5.66 -18.87 14.08
C GLN A 29 -4.76 -20.09 14.33
N ASN A 30 -5.33 -21.29 14.16
CA ASN A 30 -4.68 -22.59 14.42
C ASN A 30 -4.22 -23.30 13.13
N ARG A 31 -4.03 -22.55 12.04
CA ARG A 31 -3.47 -23.10 10.80
C ARG A 31 -1.95 -23.04 10.82
N VAL A 32 -1.32 -23.97 10.11
CA VAL A 32 0.12 -24.00 9.85
C VAL A 32 0.30 -24.01 8.35
N ALA A 33 1.12 -23.08 7.83
CA ALA A 33 1.41 -23.05 6.41
C ALA A 33 2.16 -24.29 5.95
N LYS A 34 1.87 -24.73 4.71
CA LYS A 34 2.49 -25.93 4.12
C LYS A 34 3.33 -25.65 2.87
N VAL A 35 3.17 -24.50 2.24
CA VAL A 35 3.77 -24.14 0.94
C VAL A 35 4.67 -22.93 1.13
N ALA A 36 5.77 -22.84 0.37
CA ALA A 36 6.64 -21.66 0.28
C ALA A 36 7.08 -21.05 1.62
N LYS A 37 7.37 -21.92 2.61
CA LYS A 37 7.69 -21.55 4.01
C LYS A 37 8.92 -20.66 4.12
N GLU A 38 9.78 -20.68 3.11
CA GLU A 38 11.00 -19.88 2.98
C GLU A 38 10.75 -18.40 2.70
N ILE A 39 9.56 -18.03 2.19
CA ILE A 39 9.22 -16.65 1.81
C ILE A 39 7.97 -16.09 2.51
N ILE A 40 7.13 -16.94 3.10
CA ILE A 40 5.90 -16.51 3.79
C ILE A 40 6.09 -16.40 5.30
N SER A 41 5.28 -15.54 5.93
CA SER A 41 5.21 -15.42 7.39
C SER A 41 3.76 -15.26 7.87
N LYS A 42 3.55 -15.31 9.19
CA LYS A 42 2.22 -15.19 9.81
C LYS A 42 1.99 -13.74 10.23
N GLU A 43 0.85 -13.18 9.84
CA GLU A 43 0.42 -11.82 10.22
C GLU A 43 -1.04 -11.85 10.67
N TYR A 44 -1.44 -10.86 11.45
CA TYR A 44 -2.84 -10.68 11.88
C TYR A 44 -3.52 -9.57 11.07
N CYS A 45 -4.66 -9.89 10.45
CA CYS A 45 -5.53 -8.91 9.81
C CYS A 45 -6.63 -8.49 10.79
N SER A 46 -6.57 -7.25 11.28
CA SER A 46 -7.54 -6.73 12.25
C SER A 46 -8.94 -6.51 11.67
N THR A 47 -9.05 -6.20 10.37
CA THR A 47 -10.34 -6.00 9.69
C THR A 47 -11.15 -7.29 9.66
N GLU A 48 -10.47 -8.40 9.32
CA GLU A 48 -11.07 -9.72 9.20
C GLU A 48 -10.96 -10.54 10.49
N ASN A 49 -10.40 -9.96 11.56
CA ASN A 49 -10.13 -10.59 12.85
C ASN A 49 -9.50 -12.00 12.74
N GLN A 50 -8.51 -12.17 11.86
CA GLN A 50 -7.91 -13.47 11.60
C GLN A 50 -6.41 -13.41 11.38
N TYR A 51 -5.73 -14.49 11.77
CA TYR A 51 -4.35 -14.71 11.36
C TYR A 51 -4.31 -15.30 9.96
N TYR A 52 -3.30 -14.92 9.19
CA TYR A 52 -3.02 -15.51 7.89
C TYR A 52 -1.53 -15.74 7.73
N TYR A 53 -1.18 -16.68 6.86
CA TYR A 53 0.15 -16.86 6.34
C TYR A 53 0.17 -16.36 4.90
N GLY A 54 1.22 -15.64 4.54
CA GLY A 54 1.33 -15.13 3.18
C GLY A 54 2.51 -14.21 2.95
N LEU A 55 2.37 -13.45 1.88
CA LEU A 55 3.29 -12.44 1.40
C LEU A 55 2.56 -11.10 1.33
N LYS A 56 3.29 -10.00 1.15
CA LYS A 56 2.77 -8.70 0.73
C LYS A 56 3.48 -8.28 -0.54
N PHE A 57 2.71 -7.96 -1.57
CA PHE A 57 3.19 -7.22 -2.72
C PHE A 57 3.14 -5.74 -2.39
N HIS A 58 4.20 -5.02 -2.69
CA HIS A 58 4.24 -3.57 -2.58
C HIS A 58 4.47 -3.01 -3.97
N ALA A 59 3.75 -1.95 -4.32
CA ALA A 59 3.92 -1.26 -5.59
C ALA A 59 4.13 0.25 -5.38
N LEU A 60 5.11 0.80 -6.08
CA LEU A 60 5.16 2.21 -6.46
C LEU A 60 4.53 2.32 -7.84
N ALA A 61 3.51 3.14 -8.00
CA ALA A 61 2.71 3.22 -9.21
C ALA A 61 2.36 4.65 -9.61
N PHE A 62 2.21 4.88 -10.91
CA PHE A 62 1.65 6.10 -11.46
C PHE A 62 0.14 6.06 -11.40
N ARG A 63 -0.47 7.19 -11.02
CA ARG A 63 -1.92 7.32 -10.99
C ARG A 63 -2.48 7.24 -12.40
N ARG A 64 -3.61 6.54 -12.56
CA ARG A 64 -4.40 6.55 -13.80
C ARG A 64 -5.84 6.88 -13.48
N LYS A 65 -6.39 7.91 -14.11
CA LYS A 65 -7.74 8.39 -13.78
C LYS A 65 -8.77 7.31 -14.14
N ARG A 66 -9.54 6.84 -13.14
CA ARG A 66 -10.57 5.79 -13.27
C ARG A 66 -10.05 4.42 -13.73
N ARG A 67 -8.75 4.15 -13.54
CA ARG A 67 -8.13 2.86 -13.85
C ARG A 67 -7.19 2.44 -12.72
N ILE A 68 -6.81 1.17 -12.73
CA ILE A 68 -5.80 0.65 -11.81
C ILE A 68 -4.48 1.40 -12.07
N PRO A 69 -3.80 1.87 -11.01
CA PRO A 69 -2.49 2.51 -11.13
C PRO A 69 -1.50 1.66 -11.93
N PHE A 70 -0.67 2.29 -12.76
CA PHE A 70 0.35 1.56 -13.52
C PHE A 70 1.59 1.35 -12.67
N PRO A 71 2.02 0.10 -12.42
CA PRO A 71 3.16 -0.16 -11.55
C PRO A 71 4.45 0.30 -12.21
N GLU A 72 5.17 1.17 -11.52
CA GLU A 72 6.54 1.58 -11.87
C GLU A 72 7.55 0.58 -11.30
N SER A 73 7.33 0.16 -10.05
CA SER A 73 8.21 -0.77 -9.34
C SER A 73 7.39 -1.61 -8.38
N ILE A 74 7.65 -2.92 -8.36
CA ILE A 74 6.98 -3.88 -7.48
C ILE A 74 8.05 -4.61 -6.67
N THR A 75 7.78 -4.84 -5.38
CA THR A 75 8.55 -5.74 -4.52
C THR A 75 7.62 -6.69 -3.78
N CYS A 76 8.16 -7.79 -3.25
CA CYS A 76 7.42 -8.75 -2.46
C CYS A 76 8.16 -9.02 -1.17
N THR A 77 7.43 -9.08 -0.05
CA THR A 77 7.99 -9.40 1.26
C THR A 77 7.12 -10.42 1.99
N PRO A 78 7.63 -11.06 3.05
CA PRO A 78 6.79 -11.79 4.01
C PRO A 78 5.66 -10.91 4.58
N ALA A 79 4.60 -11.55 5.08
CA ALA A 79 3.41 -10.86 5.56
C ALA A 79 3.59 -10.06 6.86
N ASP A 80 4.56 -10.38 7.72
CA ASP A 80 4.84 -9.68 8.98
C ASP A 80 5.70 -8.42 8.79
N ASP A 81 6.19 -8.16 7.58
CA ASP A 81 6.97 -6.97 7.29
C ASP A 81 6.13 -5.69 7.37
N TYR A 82 6.75 -4.66 7.96
CA TYR A 82 6.10 -3.36 8.17
C TYR A 82 6.18 -2.48 6.91
N ASN A 83 5.01 -2.24 6.30
CA ASN A 83 4.87 -1.50 5.03
C ASN A 83 5.70 -0.20 4.96
N LEU A 84 5.71 0.64 5.99
CA LEU A 84 6.42 1.93 5.92
C LEU A 84 7.94 1.75 5.88
N THR A 85 8.48 0.70 6.50
CA THR A 85 9.91 0.39 6.43
C THR A 85 10.28 0.00 5.01
N ILE A 86 9.50 -0.91 4.41
CA ILE A 86 9.70 -1.37 3.03
C ILE A 86 9.61 -0.21 2.03
N PHE A 87 8.61 0.66 2.19
CA PHE A 87 8.46 1.83 1.32
C PHE A 87 9.65 2.77 1.40
N LYS A 88 10.15 3.04 2.61
CA LYS A 88 11.32 3.90 2.83
C LYS A 88 12.58 3.28 2.25
N GLN A 89 12.79 1.99 2.46
CA GLN A 89 13.97 1.27 1.99
C GLN A 89 14.02 1.22 0.46
N ASN A 90 12.91 0.90 -0.19
CA ASN A 90 12.89 0.67 -1.64
C ASN A 90 12.70 1.95 -2.44
N TRP A 91 11.93 2.91 -1.95
CA TRP A 91 11.53 4.08 -2.74
C TRP A 91 11.73 5.42 -2.03
N GLY A 92 12.27 5.44 -0.80
CA GLY A 92 12.46 6.66 -0.03
C GLY A 92 13.28 7.71 -0.78
N ASN A 93 14.40 7.32 -1.39
CA ASN A 93 15.24 8.22 -2.18
C ASN A 93 14.54 8.68 -3.46
N THR A 94 13.92 7.77 -4.22
CA THR A 94 13.18 8.08 -5.46
C THR A 94 12.10 9.12 -5.20
N ILE A 95 11.30 8.88 -4.16
CA ILE A 95 10.21 9.77 -3.75
C ILE A 95 10.77 11.11 -3.26
N ALA A 96 11.84 11.11 -2.46
CA ALA A 96 12.45 12.34 -1.97
C ALA A 96 13.00 13.22 -3.10
N ASN A 97 13.62 12.60 -4.11
CA ASN A 97 14.10 13.31 -5.29
C ASN A 97 12.95 13.91 -6.10
N ARG A 98 11.89 13.14 -6.35
CA ARG A 98 10.68 13.60 -7.05
C ARG A 98 9.97 14.77 -6.35
N LYS A 99 9.91 14.76 -5.03
CA LYS A 99 9.39 15.89 -4.24
C LYS A 99 10.17 17.18 -4.52
N ARG A 100 11.49 17.08 -4.68
CA ARG A 100 12.36 18.25 -4.94
C ARG A 100 12.30 18.72 -6.39
N THR A 101 12.27 17.79 -7.35
CA THR A 101 12.42 18.12 -8.78
C THR A 101 11.09 18.35 -9.50
N GLN A 102 10.02 17.69 -9.06
CA GLN A 102 8.75 17.61 -9.78
C GLN A 102 7.54 18.04 -8.93
N ASN A 103 7.77 18.51 -7.70
CA ASN A 103 6.72 18.95 -6.75
C ASN A 103 5.61 17.89 -6.52
N ILE A 104 5.99 16.61 -6.53
CA ILE A 104 5.05 15.48 -6.43
C ILE A 104 4.59 15.28 -4.98
N GLN A 105 3.28 15.08 -4.77
CA GLN A 105 2.71 14.78 -3.46
C GLN A 105 2.53 13.27 -3.25
N MET A 106 3.01 12.74 -2.12
CA MET A 106 2.70 11.36 -1.73
C MET A 106 1.40 11.33 -0.93
N LEU A 107 0.44 10.53 -1.39
CA LEU A 107 -0.84 10.34 -0.71
C LEU A 107 -0.79 9.07 0.15
N ILE A 108 -0.70 9.23 1.48
CA ILE A 108 -0.79 8.15 2.47
C ILE A 108 -1.98 8.44 3.39
N PRO A 109 -2.82 7.45 3.75
CA PRO A 109 -3.83 7.64 4.78
C PRO A 109 -3.21 8.06 6.11
N VAL A 110 -3.89 8.94 6.84
CA VAL A 110 -3.39 9.47 8.11
C VAL A 110 -3.47 8.39 9.18
N LYS A 111 -2.32 8.01 9.74
CA LYS A 111 -2.27 7.12 10.92
C LYS A 111 -2.42 7.94 12.20
N ALA A 112 -3.07 7.36 13.21
CA ALA A 112 -3.14 7.97 14.54
C ALA A 112 -1.74 8.11 15.14
N ILE A 113 -1.45 9.27 15.74
CA ILE A 113 -0.17 9.54 16.39
C ILE A 113 -0.24 9.06 17.85
N LYS A 114 0.75 8.25 18.27
CA LYS A 114 0.85 7.76 19.65
C LYS A 114 1.12 8.95 20.59
N GLY A 115 0.29 9.11 21.63
CA GLY A 115 0.41 10.20 22.61
C GLY A 115 -0.32 11.50 22.26
N GLN A 116 -1.07 11.53 21.15
CA GLN A 116 -1.81 12.72 20.74
C GLN A 116 -2.99 13.01 21.69
N PRO A 117 -3.24 14.28 22.09
CA PRO A 117 -4.34 14.66 22.98
C PRO A 117 -5.71 14.24 22.42
N GLU A 118 -6.60 13.76 23.29
CA GLU A 118 -7.91 13.24 22.88
C GLU A 118 -8.79 14.31 22.23
N GLN A 119 -8.69 15.55 22.69
CA GLN A 119 -9.39 16.70 22.10
C GLN A 119 -8.94 16.96 20.65
N GLU A 120 -7.64 16.90 20.37
CA GLU A 120 -7.12 17.08 19.00
C GLU A 120 -7.52 15.92 18.09
N LYS A 121 -7.54 14.68 18.61
CA LYS A 121 -8.02 13.52 17.85
C LYS A 121 -9.49 13.66 17.48
N GLN A 122 -10.34 14.06 18.43
CA GLN A 122 -11.77 14.28 18.18
C GLN A 122 -12.00 15.40 17.18
N MET A 123 -11.30 16.52 17.34
CA MET A 123 -11.41 17.69 16.46
C MET A 123 -10.99 17.36 15.01
N ASN A 124 -9.90 16.61 14.84
CA ASN A 124 -9.40 16.23 13.52
C ASN A 124 -10.02 14.94 12.96
N LYS A 125 -10.92 14.28 13.69
CA LYS A 125 -11.47 12.96 13.33
C LYS A 125 -12.15 12.98 11.97
N VAL A 126 -13.06 13.94 11.76
CA VAL A 126 -13.83 14.06 10.51
C VAL A 126 -12.91 14.36 9.34
N TYR A 127 -11.94 15.26 9.51
CA TYR A 127 -10.95 15.58 8.49
C TYR A 127 -10.10 14.38 8.11
N ASN A 128 -9.52 13.68 9.10
CA ASN A 128 -8.66 12.52 8.87
C ASN A 128 -9.42 11.39 8.17
N VAL A 129 -10.68 11.16 8.54
CA VAL A 129 -11.55 10.18 7.90
C VAL A 129 -11.84 10.59 6.45
N LEU A 130 -12.22 11.84 6.21
CA LEU A 130 -12.52 12.34 4.86
C LEU A 130 -11.29 12.27 3.94
N PHE A 131 -10.14 12.72 4.45
CA PHE A 131 -8.87 12.69 3.72
C PHE A 131 -8.45 11.25 3.43
N SER A 132 -8.47 10.37 4.42
CA SER A 132 -8.08 8.96 4.22
C SER A 132 -9.05 8.24 3.27
N THR A 133 -10.34 8.57 3.32
CA THR A 133 -11.35 8.07 2.37
C THR A 133 -11.07 8.57 0.95
N ALA A 134 -10.73 9.85 0.78
CA ALA A 134 -10.37 10.42 -0.51
C ALA A 134 -9.09 9.78 -1.06
N VAL A 135 -8.06 9.60 -0.23
CA VAL A 135 -6.82 8.88 -0.58
C VAL A 135 -7.14 7.44 -0.99
N PHE A 136 -8.00 6.73 -0.26
CA PHE A 136 -8.42 5.37 -0.61
C PHE A 136 -9.19 5.31 -1.94
N LYS A 137 -10.11 6.26 -2.18
CA LYS A 137 -10.83 6.40 -3.45
C LYS A 137 -9.90 6.71 -4.62
N VAL A 138 -8.86 7.53 -4.41
CA VAL A 138 -7.85 7.84 -5.43
C VAL A 138 -6.96 6.65 -5.70
N ARG A 139 -6.61 5.88 -4.66
CA ARG A 139 -5.86 4.62 -4.82
C ARG A 139 -6.63 3.63 -5.67
N GLN A 140 -7.97 3.64 -5.59
CA GLN A 140 -8.87 2.55 -6.03
C GLN A 140 -8.41 1.24 -5.38
N PRO A 141 -9.26 0.50 -4.66
CA PRO A 141 -8.81 -0.79 -4.17
C PRO A 141 -8.44 -1.61 -5.41
N ILE A 142 -7.18 -2.01 -5.53
CA ILE A 142 -6.79 -3.10 -6.44
C ILE A 142 -7.67 -4.33 -6.09
N GLU A 143 -8.12 -4.40 -4.83
CA GLU A 143 -9.11 -5.30 -4.25
C GLU A 143 -10.51 -5.25 -4.90
N ASN A 144 -10.92 -4.14 -5.54
CA ASN A 144 -12.25 -4.02 -6.16
C ASN A 144 -12.33 -4.63 -7.57
N SER A 145 -11.24 -5.21 -8.09
CA SER A 145 -11.24 -5.94 -9.37
C SER A 145 -11.58 -7.43 -9.22
N SER A 146 -11.84 -7.89 -8.01
CA SER A 146 -12.41 -9.20 -7.72
C SER A 146 -13.79 -9.02 -7.09
N ILE A 147 -14.81 -8.79 -7.92
CA ILE A 147 -16.21 -9.25 -7.82
C ILE A 147 -16.94 -8.66 -9.03
N GLY A 148 -17.31 -9.56 -9.95
CA GLY A 148 -18.02 -9.33 -11.19
C GLY A 148 -18.04 -10.63 -11.97
#